data_AF-A0A7S3W1N5-F1
#
_entry.id   AF-A0A7S3W1N5-F1
#
_cell.length_a   1.000
_cell.length_b   1.000
_cell.length_c   1.000
_cell.angle_alpha   90.00
_cell.angle_beta   90.00
_cell.angle_gamma   90.00
#
_symmetry.space_group_name_H-M   'P 1'
#
loop_
_entity.id
_entity.type
_entity.pdbx_description
1 polymer ?
#
loop_
_entity_poly.entity_id
_entity_poly.type
_entity_poly.pdbx_seq_one_letter_code
_entity_poly.pdbx_strand_id
1 'polypeptide(L)'
;DDLMQHERYRQSRGARNKGLADPDVGRGLFCGVLTVSGSRAAQEAVVDSWCRRCDACVLFSNATRSTPADAEIEQLPGALLVNLRSPGDGKSREHLADKARRLQLWVANHASGFAWYLNADDDTYVCVDNLVSYLMA
;
A
#
# COMPACT_ATOMS: atom_id res chain seq x y z
N ASP A 1 11.75 11.20 -5.05
CA ASP A 1 10.50 11.33 -5.82
C ASP A 1 9.29 10.71 -5.10
N ASP A 2 9.46 9.57 -4.41
CA ASP A 2 8.39 8.93 -3.61
C ASP A 2 7.87 9.76 -2.43
N LEU A 3 8.73 10.59 -1.80
CA LEU A 3 8.34 11.50 -0.71
C LEU A 3 7.24 12.48 -1.14
N MET A 4 7.36 13.04 -2.35
CA MET A 4 6.37 13.97 -2.91
C MET A 4 5.03 13.27 -3.20
N GLN A 5 5.05 11.99 -3.57
CA GLN A 5 3.84 11.20 -3.79
C GLN A 5 3.17 10.79 -2.49
N HIS A 6 3.95 10.47 -1.45
CA HIS A 6 3.42 10.19 -0.11
C HIS A 6 2.75 11.43 0.50
N GLU A 7 3.33 12.62 0.35
CA GLU A 7 2.71 13.87 0.79
C GLU A 7 1.42 14.20 0.03
N ARG A 8 1.42 14.04 -1.31
CA ARG A 8 0.21 14.20 -2.13
C ARG A 8 -0.88 13.19 -1.77
N TYR A 9 -0.51 11.94 -1.48
CA TYR A 9 -1.44 10.92 -1.03
C TYR A 9 -2.09 11.31 0.31
N ARG A 10 -1.29 11.73 1.29
CA ARG A 10 -1.79 12.25 2.60
C ARG A 10 -2.74 13.44 2.42
N GLN A 11 -2.41 14.37 1.53
CA GLN A 11 -3.23 15.55 1.22
C GLN A 11 -4.55 15.15 0.51
N SER A 12 -4.51 14.22 -0.45
CA SER A 12 -5.67 13.82 -1.25
C SER A 12 -6.75 13.05 -0.48
N ARG A 13 -6.36 12.27 0.55
CA ARG A 13 -7.29 11.49 1.37
C ARG A 13 -7.73 12.20 2.65
N GLY A 14 -7.32 13.45 2.86
CA GLY A 14 -7.63 14.16 4.10
C GLY A 14 -7.13 13.38 5.32
N ALA A 15 -5.92 12.82 5.24
CA ALA A 15 -5.27 12.20 6.38
C ALA A 15 -5.09 13.30 7.43
N ARG A 16 -6.07 13.41 8.34
CA ARG A 16 -6.01 14.28 9.50
C ARG A 16 -4.67 13.97 10.17
N ASN A 17 -3.78 14.97 10.21
CA ASN A 17 -2.55 14.90 10.97
C ASN A 17 -2.92 14.70 12.44
N LYS A 18 -3.12 13.45 12.84
CA LYS A 18 -3.24 13.07 14.24
C LYS A 18 -1.81 12.96 14.74
N GLY A 19 -1.31 14.06 15.29
CA GLY A 19 0.00 14.10 15.93
C GLY A 19 0.05 13.14 17.12
N LEU A 20 1.26 12.86 17.61
CA LEU A 20 1.55 12.01 18.79
C LEU A 20 0.79 12.37 20.09
N ALA A 21 0.02 13.47 20.11
CA ALA A 21 -0.78 13.92 21.23
C ALA A 21 -2.30 13.67 21.05
N ASP A 22 -2.74 13.06 19.95
CA ASP A 22 -4.15 12.72 19.73
C ASP A 22 -4.51 11.42 20.49
N PRO A 23 -5.57 11.37 21.31
CA PRO A 23 -6.02 10.15 21.98
C PRO A 23 -6.41 8.99 21.04
N ASP A 24 -6.51 9.22 19.72
CA ASP A 24 -6.66 8.17 18.69
C ASP A 24 -5.32 7.56 18.21
N VAL A 25 -4.17 7.98 18.75
CA VAL A 25 -2.87 7.33 18.55
C VAL A 25 -2.95 5.93 19.16
N GLY A 26 -3.26 4.95 18.30
CA GLY A 26 -3.56 3.57 18.70
C GLY A 26 -4.59 2.85 17.81
N ARG A 27 -5.26 3.56 16.88
CA ARG A 27 -6.36 2.97 16.08
C ARG A 27 -6.13 2.92 14.56
N GLY A 28 -5.00 3.38 14.03
CA GLY A 28 -4.80 3.40 12.58
C GLY A 28 -4.38 2.04 12.00
N LEU A 29 -5.05 1.59 10.93
CA LEU A 29 -4.65 0.45 10.10
C LEU A 29 -4.04 0.92 8.78
N PHE A 30 -2.75 0.62 8.57
CA PHE A 30 -2.11 0.72 7.27
C PHE A 30 -2.21 -0.61 6.52
N CYS A 31 -2.72 -0.57 5.29
CA CYS A 31 -2.82 -1.71 4.40
C CYS A 31 -1.77 -1.60 3.27
N GLY A 32 -0.79 -2.50 3.26
CA GLY A 32 0.13 -2.69 2.16
C GLY A 32 -0.29 -3.86 1.29
N VAL A 33 -0.40 -3.64 -0.02
CA VAL A 33 -0.79 -4.68 -0.97
C VAL A 33 0.34 -4.92 -1.95
N LEU A 34 0.88 -6.14 -1.97
CA LEU A 34 1.86 -6.55 -2.96
C LEU A 34 1.16 -6.93 -4.26
N THR A 35 1.61 -6.35 -5.37
CA THR A 35 1.09 -6.59 -6.72
C THR A 35 2.23 -6.59 -7.73
N VAL A 36 1.91 -6.81 -9.01
CA VAL A 36 2.86 -6.82 -10.12
C VAL A 36 2.36 -5.96 -11.28
N SER A 37 3.27 -5.52 -12.14
CA SER A 37 2.89 -4.91 -13.42
C SER A 37 2.04 -5.88 -14.26
N GLY A 38 0.96 -5.36 -14.85
CA GLY A 38 -0.01 -6.16 -15.62
C GLY A 38 -1.21 -6.71 -14.82
N SER A 39 -1.26 -6.57 -13.49
CA SER A 39 -2.41 -7.01 -12.67
C SER A 39 -3.51 -5.95 -12.50
N ARG A 40 -3.81 -5.16 -13.54
CA ARG A 40 -4.70 -3.98 -13.44
C ARG A 40 -6.06 -4.31 -12.83
N ALA A 41 -6.72 -5.36 -13.30
CA ALA A 41 -8.05 -5.74 -12.81
C ALA A 41 -8.06 -6.10 -11.31
N ALA A 42 -7.00 -6.77 -10.82
CA ALA A 42 -6.86 -7.10 -9.40
C ALA A 42 -6.61 -5.84 -8.57
N GLN A 43 -5.77 -4.94 -9.06
CA GLN A 43 -5.48 -3.65 -8.42
C GLN A 43 -6.74 -2.79 -8.29
N GLU A 44 -7.52 -2.66 -9.36
CA GLU A 44 -8.81 -1.96 -9.36
C GLU A 44 -9.79 -2.60 -8.36
N ALA A 45 -9.93 -3.93 -8.39
CA ALA A 45 -10.80 -4.64 -7.46
C ALA A 45 -10.42 -4.40 -5.99
N VAL A 46 -9.12 -4.39 -5.66
CA VAL A 46 -8.64 -4.09 -4.31
C VAL A 46 -8.96 -2.65 -3.91
N VAL A 47 -8.60 -1.67 -4.77
CA VAL A 47 -8.78 -0.24 -4.51
C VAL A 47 -10.26 0.13 -4.33
N ASP A 48 -11.13 -0.41 -5.17
CA ASP A 48 -12.57 -0.12 -5.16
C ASP A 48 -13.32 -0.85 -4.02
N SER A 49 -12.73 -1.91 -3.44
CA SER A 49 -13.38 -2.74 -2.44
C SER A 49 -12.91 -2.47 -1.01
N TRP A 50 -11.94 -3.22 -0.51
CA TRP A 50 -11.59 -3.27 0.91
C TRP A 50 -10.46 -2.28 1.27
N CYS A 51 -9.60 -1.93 0.32
CA CYS A 51 -8.50 -0.97 0.51
C CYS A 51 -8.99 0.42 0.94
N ARG A 52 -10.17 0.87 0.45
CA ARG A 52 -10.79 2.14 0.84
C ARG A 52 -11.33 2.17 2.29
N ARG A 53 -11.41 1.02 2.95
CA ARG A 53 -11.85 0.91 4.35
C ARG A 53 -10.67 0.96 5.33
N CYS A 54 -9.43 0.88 4.85
CA CYS A 54 -8.24 1.12 5.66
C CYS A 54 -8.01 2.63 5.86
N ASP A 55 -7.36 3.02 6.95
CA ASP A 55 -6.99 4.43 7.17
C ASP A 55 -5.97 4.93 6.13
N ALA A 56 -5.07 4.04 5.70
CA ALA A 56 -4.24 4.22 4.52
C ALA A 56 -4.05 2.89 3.79
N CYS A 57 -3.90 2.97 2.48
CA CYS A 57 -3.70 1.81 1.62
C CYS A 57 -2.77 2.12 0.45
N VAL A 58 -1.75 1.29 0.27
CA VAL A 58 -0.65 1.48 -0.69
C VAL A 58 -0.45 0.20 -1.49
N LEU A 59 -0.34 0.34 -2.81
CA LEU A 59 0.02 -0.76 -3.71
C LEU A 59 1.54 -0.76 -3.92
N PHE A 60 2.17 -1.90 -3.72
CA PHE A 60 3.60 -2.13 -3.92
C PHE A 60 3.79 -2.99 -5.16
N SER A 61 4.45 -2.47 -6.19
CA SER A 61 4.59 -3.11 -7.50
C SER A 61 6.04 -3.16 -7.96
N ASN A 62 6.35 -3.92 -9.00
CA ASN A 62 7.64 -3.89 -9.71
C ASN A 62 7.65 -2.92 -10.92
N ALA A 63 6.64 -2.07 -11.06
CA ALA A 63 6.50 -1.14 -12.20
C ALA A 63 7.57 -0.04 -12.20
N THR A 64 8.28 0.18 -13.31
CA THR A 64 9.44 1.09 -13.39
C THR A 64 9.21 2.42 -14.09
N ARG A 65 7.95 2.76 -14.40
CA ARG A 65 7.58 3.90 -15.28
C ARG A 65 8.21 3.84 -16.68
N SER A 66 8.74 2.69 -17.09
CA SER A 66 9.53 2.59 -18.34
C SER A 66 8.75 1.88 -19.45
N THR A 67 7.62 1.26 -19.11
CA THR A 67 6.78 0.50 -20.05
C THR A 67 5.32 0.97 -20.00
N PRO A 68 4.53 0.76 -21.07
CA PRO A 68 3.10 1.09 -21.08
C PRO A 68 2.32 0.42 -19.94
N ALA A 69 2.67 -0.82 -19.59
CA ALA A 69 2.08 -1.54 -18.45
C ALA A 69 2.42 -0.89 -17.09
N ASP A 70 3.55 -0.17 -16.99
CA ASP A 70 3.90 0.60 -15.80
C ASP A 70 3.10 1.91 -15.71
N ALA A 71 2.79 2.53 -16.86
CA ALA A 71 2.04 3.77 -16.93
C ALA A 71 0.54 3.60 -16.58
N GLU A 72 0.02 2.39 -16.67
CA GLU A 72 -1.38 2.09 -16.31
C GLU A 72 -1.63 2.10 -14.79
N ILE A 73 -0.63 1.71 -13.99
CA ILE A 73 -0.79 1.61 -12.53
C ILE A 73 -0.73 2.99 -11.87
N GLU A 74 0.02 3.94 -12.44
CA GLU A 74 0.10 5.32 -11.93
C GLU A 74 -1.22 6.10 -12.04
N GLN A 75 -2.16 5.60 -12.86
CA GLN A 75 -3.45 6.25 -13.08
C GLN A 75 -4.54 5.80 -12.11
N LEU A 76 -4.25 4.86 -11.20
CA LEU A 76 -5.24 4.37 -10.24
C LEU A 76 -5.56 5.45 -9.18
N PRO A 77 -6.78 5.99 -9.15
CA PRO A 77 -7.15 7.05 -8.22
C PRO A 77 -7.11 6.53 -6.78
N GLY A 78 -6.35 7.20 -5.90
CA GLY A 78 -6.34 6.88 -4.48
C GLY A 78 -5.46 5.71 -4.06
N ALA A 79 -4.60 5.19 -4.94
CA ALA A 79 -3.53 4.27 -4.57
C ALA A 79 -2.17 4.97 -4.70
N LEU A 80 -1.36 4.92 -3.65
CA LEU A 80 0.07 5.22 -3.80
C LEU A 80 0.75 3.97 -4.37
N LEU A 81 1.45 4.12 -5.48
CA LEU A 81 2.26 3.07 -6.07
C LEU A 81 3.71 3.21 -5.60
N VAL A 82 4.26 2.15 -5.01
CA VAL A 82 5.67 2.10 -4.62
C VAL A 82 6.37 1.03 -5.44
N ASN A 83 7.44 1.41 -6.15
CA ASN A 83 8.22 0.48 -6.94
C ASN A 83 9.23 -0.29 -6.07
N LEU A 84 9.06 -1.61 -6.00
CA LEU A 84 9.92 -2.56 -5.30
C LEU A 84 10.79 -3.40 -6.24
N ARG A 85 10.96 -3.00 -7.51
CA ARG A 85 11.74 -3.78 -8.48
C ARG A 85 13.16 -4.05 -7.99
N SER A 86 13.56 -5.30 -8.13
CA SER A 86 14.94 -5.75 -7.95
C SER A 86 15.63 -5.89 -9.31
N PRO A 87 16.95 -5.67 -9.40
CA PRO A 87 17.71 -6.00 -10.60
C PRO A 87 17.47 -7.47 -10.98
N GLY A 88 17.06 -7.74 -12.23
CA GLY A 88 16.76 -9.09 -12.71
C GLY A 88 15.30 -9.56 -12.57
N ASP A 89 14.39 -8.72 -12.07
CA ASP A 89 12.98 -9.04 -11.79
C ASP A 89 12.09 -9.20 -13.06
N GLY A 90 12.55 -9.96 -14.05
CA GLY A 90 11.77 -10.39 -15.21
C GLY A 90 10.77 -11.51 -14.90
N LYS A 91 10.91 -12.16 -13.72
CA LYS A 91 9.99 -13.18 -13.19
C LYS A 91 9.65 -12.86 -11.75
N SER A 92 8.50 -12.24 -11.55
CA SER A 92 8.10 -11.56 -10.31
C SER A 92 8.12 -12.39 -9.02
N ARG A 93 8.07 -13.73 -9.11
CA ARG A 93 7.96 -14.65 -7.95
C ARG A 93 9.31 -15.04 -7.33
N GLU A 94 10.41 -15.00 -8.10
CA GLU A 94 11.73 -15.45 -7.61
C GLU A 94 12.35 -14.48 -6.59
N HIS A 95 11.83 -13.25 -6.51
CA HIS A 95 12.33 -12.19 -5.64
C HIS A 95 11.36 -11.77 -4.53
N LEU A 96 10.38 -12.62 -4.18
CA LEU A 96 9.38 -12.31 -3.15
C LEU A 96 9.99 -11.93 -1.80
N ALA A 97 11.09 -12.59 -1.40
CA ALA A 97 11.78 -12.26 -0.16
C ALA A 97 12.39 -10.84 -0.18
N ASP A 98 13.00 -10.44 -1.30
CA ASP A 98 13.56 -9.09 -1.43
C ASP A 98 12.45 -8.03 -1.51
N LYS A 99 11.34 -8.33 -2.20
CA LYS A 99 10.14 -7.47 -2.23
C LYS A 99 9.56 -7.29 -0.84
N ALA A 100 9.36 -8.37 -0.09
CA ALA A 100 8.87 -8.32 1.29
C ALA A 100 9.79 -7.48 2.18
N ARG A 101 11.12 -7.65 2.06
CA ARG A 101 12.09 -6.85 2.80
C ARG A 101 12.00 -5.36 2.46
N ARG A 102 11.94 -5.00 1.17
CA ARG A 102 11.84 -3.59 0.73
C ARG A 102 10.53 -2.96 1.17
N LEU A 103 9.43 -3.71 1.08
CA LEU A 103 8.12 -3.30 1.58
C LEU A 103 8.20 -2.98 3.07
N GLN A 104 8.71 -3.91 3.89
CA GLN A 104 8.86 -3.71 5.34
C GLN A 104 9.70 -2.48 5.67
N LEU A 105 10.81 -2.26 4.95
CA LEU A 105 11.62 -1.05 5.10
C LEU A 105 10.84 0.21 4.74
N TRP A 106 10.04 0.19 3.68
CA TRP A 106 9.21 1.32 3.31
C TRP A 106 8.19 1.63 4.42
N VAL A 107 7.48 0.61 4.92
CA VAL A 107 6.47 0.72 5.99
C VAL A 107 7.10 1.27 7.26
N ALA A 108 8.25 0.75 7.68
CA ALA A 108 8.95 1.23 8.87
C ALA A 108 9.30 2.73 8.79
N ASN A 109 9.59 3.24 7.59
CA ASN A 109 9.97 4.64 7.37
C ASN A 109 8.78 5.58 7.14
N HIS A 110 7.64 5.09 6.66
CA HIS A 110 6.53 5.95 6.18
C HIS A 110 5.21 5.73 6.92
N ALA A 111 5.00 4.57 7.54
CA ALA A 111 3.76 4.16 8.18
C ALA A 111 3.87 4.07 9.71
N SER A 112 4.89 4.67 10.32
CA SER A 112 5.09 4.68 11.78
C SER A 112 3.98 5.37 12.59
N GLY A 113 3.09 6.13 11.94
CA GLY A 113 1.92 6.75 12.57
C GLY A 113 0.70 5.83 12.71
N PHE A 114 0.76 4.60 12.22
CA PHE A 114 -0.33 3.61 12.32
C PHE A 114 -0.04 2.61 13.44
N ALA A 115 -1.07 2.13 14.12
CA ALA A 115 -0.94 1.15 15.19
C ALA A 115 -0.79 -0.27 14.63
N TRP A 116 -1.42 -0.53 13.48
CA TRP A 116 -1.45 -1.85 12.86
C TRP A 116 -1.00 -1.77 11.40
N TYR A 117 -0.31 -2.82 10.99
CA TYR A 117 0.16 -3.03 9.64
C TYR A 117 -0.38 -4.35 9.09
N LEU A 118 -1.07 -4.28 7.95
CA LEU A 118 -1.52 -5.43 7.17
C LEU A 118 -0.69 -5.55 5.89
N ASN A 119 -0.13 -6.72 5.65
CA ASN A 119 0.42 -7.11 4.35
C ASN A 119 -0.56 -8.07 3.65
N ALA A 120 -0.91 -7.81 2.41
CA ALA A 120 -1.80 -8.66 1.61
C ALA A 120 -1.31 -8.77 0.16
N ASP A 121 -1.73 -9.82 -0.53
CA ASP A 121 -1.55 -9.97 -1.98
C ASP A 121 -2.75 -9.36 -2.74
N ASP A 122 -2.61 -9.08 -4.03
CA ASP A 122 -3.66 -8.47 -4.86
C ASP A 122 -4.81 -9.41 -5.23
N ASP A 123 -4.68 -10.70 -4.94
CA ASP A 123 -5.73 -11.72 -5.02
C ASP A 123 -6.41 -12.01 -3.66
N THR A 124 -6.12 -11.23 -2.63
CA THR A 124 -6.71 -11.36 -1.29
C THR A 124 -7.93 -10.44 -1.09
N TYR A 125 -8.99 -10.97 -0.48
CA TYR A 125 -10.10 -10.16 0.05
C TYR A 125 -10.02 -10.04 1.58
N VAL A 126 -10.19 -8.83 2.10
CA VAL A 126 -10.12 -8.55 3.54
C VAL A 126 -11.42 -7.91 4.03
N CYS A 127 -12.05 -8.52 5.03
CA CYS A 127 -13.13 -7.89 5.77
C CYS A 127 -12.53 -6.95 6.82
N VAL A 128 -12.26 -5.70 6.44
CA VAL A 128 -11.55 -4.72 7.27
C VAL A 128 -12.27 -4.46 8.59
N ASP A 129 -13.60 -4.41 8.60
CA ASP A 129 -14.39 -4.16 9.82
C ASP A 129 -14.19 -5.28 10.85
N ASN A 130 -14.14 -6.54 10.41
CA ASN A 130 -13.86 -7.67 11.30
C ASN A 130 -12.41 -7.65 11.79
N LEU A 131 -11.46 -7.32 10.91
CA LEU A 131 -10.04 -7.22 11.27
C LEU A 131 -9.82 -6.14 12.33
N VAL A 132 -10.36 -4.93 12.11
CA VAL A 132 -10.30 -3.82 13.07
C VAL A 132 -10.96 -4.21 14.38
N SER A 133 -12.13 -4.86 14.34
CA SER A 133 -12.81 -5.34 15.55
C SER A 133 -11.96 -6.35 16.33
N TYR A 134 -11.19 -7.21 15.64
CA TYR A 134 -10.28 -8.16 16.28
C TYR A 134 -9.06 -7.48 16.90
N LEU A 135 -8.47 -6.50 16.21
CA LEU A 135 -7.24 -5.83 16.63
C LEU A 135 -7.46 -4.79 17.75
N MET A 136 -8.69 -4.29 17.90
CA MET A 136 -9.05 -3.26 18.89
C MET A 136 -9.95 -3.78 20.01
N ALA A 137 -10.18 -5.09 20.08
CA ALA A 137 -10.82 -5.76 21.21
C ALA A 137 -9.84 -5.85 22.40
#